data_AF-A0A536H6N7-F1
#
_entry.id   AF-A0A536H6N7-F1
#
_cell.length_a   1.000
_cell.length_b   1.000
_cell.length_c   1.000
_cell.angle_alpha   90.00
_cell.angle_beta   90.00
_cell.angle_gamma   90.00
#
_symmetry.space_group_name_H-M   'P 1'
#
loop_
_entity.id
_entity.type
_entity.pdbx_description
1 polymer ?
#
loop_
_entity_poly.entity_id
_entity_poly.type
_entity_poly.pdbx_seq_one_letter_code
_entity_poly.pdbx_strand_id
1 'polypeptide(L)' 'MLHIGSSELPVGDQMVHHQARIDMLQLEQSRLAAEFQASGQWDLEGFNSAYDWIRINCKVPGHVAG' A
#
# COMPACT_ATOMS: atom_id res chain seq x y z
N MET A 1 -26.89 -25.94 -25.65
CA MET A 1 -26.00 -24.76 -25.47
C MET A 1 -25.90 -24.55 -23.97
N LEU A 2 -24.77 -24.92 -23.35
CA LEU A 2 -24.58 -24.73 -21.91
C LEU A 2 -24.35 -23.24 -21.65
N HIS A 3 -25.29 -22.62 -20.95
CA HIS A 3 -25.14 -21.26 -20.45
C HIS A 3 -24.15 -21.35 -19.27
N ILE A 4 -22.87 -21.08 -19.53
CA ILE A 4 -21.88 -20.88 -18.48
C ILE A 4 -22.25 -19.53 -17.86
N GLY A 5 -23.15 -19.56 -16.88
CA GLY A 5 -23.37 -18.41 -16.02
C GLY A 5 -22.04 -18.07 -15.39
N SER A 6 -21.57 -16.85 -15.59
CA SER A 6 -20.47 -16.28 -14.82
C SER A 6 -20.87 -16.35 -13.36
N SER A 7 -20.38 -17.36 -12.65
CA SER A 7 -20.45 -17.45 -11.20
C SER A 7 -19.53 -16.35 -10.66
N GLU A 8 -20.02 -15.12 -10.60
CA GLU A 8 -19.39 -14.12 -9.77
C GLU A 8 -19.29 -14.71 -8.36
N LEU A 9 -18.07 -14.76 -7.83
CA LEU A 9 -17.83 -15.23 -6.46
C LEU A 9 -18.79 -14.49 -5.51
N PRO A 10 -19.29 -15.13 -4.44
CA PRO A 10 -20.01 -14.40 -3.39
C PRO A 10 -19.26 -13.13 -3.00
N VAL A 11 -19.97 -12.03 -2.73
CA VAL A 11 -19.34 -10.73 -2.46
C VAL A 11 -18.29 -10.81 -1.32
N GLY A 12 -18.50 -11.69 -0.34
CA GLY A 12 -17.52 -11.97 0.72
C GLY A 12 -16.21 -12.57 0.20
N ASP A 13 -16.25 -13.51 -0.73
CA ASP A 13 -15.06 -14.12 -1.32
C ASP A 13 -14.31 -13.12 -2.21
N GLN A 14 -15.04 -12.25 -2.93
CA GLN A 14 -14.44 -11.13 -3.65
C GLN A 14 -13.71 -10.18 -2.69
N MET A 15 -14.31 -9.87 -1.53
CA MET A 15 -13.68 -9.04 -0.50
C MET A 15 -12.41 -9.68 0.04
N VAL A 16 -12.41 -10.97 0.36
CA VAL A 16 -11.21 -11.69 0.83
C VAL A 16 -10.11 -11.65 -0.23
N HIS A 17 -10.46 -11.87 -1.50
CA HIS A 17 -9.50 -11.80 -2.59
C HIS A 17 -8.92 -10.36 -2.77
N HIS A 18 -9.76 -9.34 -2.64
CA HIS A 18 -9.31 -7.96 -2.66
C HIS A 18 -8.42 -7.62 -1.46
N GLN A 19 -8.76 -8.12 -0.27
CA GLN A 19 -7.95 -7.91 0.92
C GLN A 19 -6.55 -8.49 0.75
N ALA A 20 -6.42 -9.73 0.26
CA ALA A 20 -5.11 -10.33 -0.01
C ALA A 20 -4.26 -9.48 -0.98
N ARG A 21 -4.89 -8.84 -1.97
CA ARG A 21 -4.20 -7.92 -2.90
C ARG A 21 -3.78 -6.62 -2.22
N ILE A 22 -4.64 -6.07 -1.35
CA ILE A 22 -4.32 -4.90 -0.54
C ILE A 22 -3.12 -5.20 0.37
N ASP A 23 -3.13 -6.35 1.04
CA ASP A 23 -2.08 -6.76 1.96
C ASP A 23 -0.72 -6.88 1.24
N MET A 24 -0.70 -7.46 0.03
CA MET A 24 0.51 -7.55 -0.80
C MET A 24 1.04 -6.16 -1.20
N LEU A 25 0.15 -5.23 -1.57
CA LEU A 25 0.54 -3.86 -1.89
C LEU A 25 1.06 -3.12 -0.66
N GLN A 26 0.49 -3.36 0.52
CA GLN A 26 0.96 -2.78 1.78
C GLN A 26 2.33 -3.31 2.19
N LEU A 27 2.60 -4.60 1.98
CA LEU A 27 3.91 -5.21 2.22
C LEU A 27 4.97 -4.59 1.31
N GLU A 28 4.66 -4.49 0.01
CA GLU A 28 5.57 -3.86 -0.96
C GLU A 28 5.81 -2.38 -0.65
N GLN A 29 4.76 -1.65 -0.25
CA GLN A 29 4.90 -0.26 0.19
C GLN A 29 5.80 -0.14 1.42
N SER A 30 5.71 -1.07 2.37
CA SER A 30 6.56 -1.11 3.56
C SER A 30 8.03 -1.36 3.19
N ARG A 31 8.29 -2.27 2.24
CA ARG A 31 9.63 -2.52 1.69
C ARG A 31 10.21 -1.26 1.05
N LEU A 32 9.44 -0.61 0.17
CA LEU A 32 9.86 0.62 -0.50
C LEU A 32 10.11 1.77 0.49
N ALA A 33 9.30 1.89 1.54
CA ALA A 33 9.51 2.89 2.58
C ALA A 33 10.84 2.69 3.33
N ALA A 34 11.20 1.43 3.62
CA ALA A 34 12.48 1.10 4.23
C ALA A 34 13.67 1.39 3.30
N GLU A 35 13.55 1.04 2.01
CA GLU A 35 14.57 1.34 1.00
C GLU A 35 14.74 2.85 0.79
N PHE A 36 13.63 3.60 0.78
CA PHE A 36 13.64 5.05 0.68
C PHE A 36 14.27 5.73 1.89
N GLN A 37 14.04 5.22 3.10
CA GLN A 37 14.74 5.69 4.31
C GLN A 37 16.26 5.47 4.17
N ALA A 38 16.67 4.29 3.69
CA ALA A 38 18.07 3.94 3.51
C ALA A 38 18.78 4.69 2.38
N SER A 39 18.04 5.15 1.36
CA SER A 39 18.62 5.86 0.22
C SER A 39 19.09 7.28 0.54
N GLY A 40 18.57 7.89 1.62
CA GLY A 40 18.84 9.28 1.98
C GLY A 40 18.22 10.31 1.02
N GLN A 41 17.38 9.87 0.08
CA GLN A 41 16.75 10.76 -0.90
C GLN A 41 15.93 11.88 -0.24
N TRP A 42 15.24 11.57 0.86
CA TRP A 42 14.45 12.55 1.62
C TRP A 42 15.29 13.73 2.13
N ASP A 43 16.55 13.49 2.52
CA ASP A 43 17.47 14.52 3.01
C ASP A 43 17.94 15.40 1.85
N LEU A 44 18.26 14.77 0.70
CA LEU A 44 18.62 15.50 -0.53
C LEU A 44 17.48 16.40 -1.03
N GLU A 45 16.23 16.01 -0.79
CA GLU A 45 15.03 16.79 -1.11
C GLU A 45 14.67 17.81 -0.01
N GLY A 46 15.43 17.88 1.08
CA GLY A 46 15.27 18.88 2.14
C GLY A 46 14.15 18.58 3.15
N PHE A 47 13.73 17.32 3.27
CA PHE A 47 12.76 16.91 4.28
C PHE A 47 13.44 16.57 5.60
N ASN A 48 12.74 16.78 6.72
CA ASN A 48 13.29 16.50 8.06
C ASN A 48 13.44 14.99 8.35
N SER A 49 12.67 14.14 7.67
CA SER A 49 12.70 12.69 7.80
C SER A 49 12.05 12.02 6.57
N ALA A 50 12.37 10.75 6.33
CA ALA A 50 11.62 9.97 5.32
C ALA A 50 10.13 9.87 5.64
N TYR A 51 9.77 9.79 6.93
CA TYR A 51 8.36 9.73 7.33
C TYR A 51 7.60 11.01 6.94
N ASP A 52 8.21 12.19 7.12
CA ASP A 52 7.59 13.44 6.68
C ASP A 52 7.38 13.48 5.17
N TRP A 53 8.38 13.03 4.41
CA TRP A 53 8.26 12.90 2.96
C TRP A 53 7.11 11.98 2.58
N ILE A 54 7.06 10.77 3.17
CA ILE A 54 6.02 9.77 2.89
C ILE A 54 4.63 10.30 3.27
N ARG A 55 4.49 10.93 4.44
CA ARG A 55 3.22 11.51 4.89
C ARG A 55 2.70 12.55 3.92
N ILE A 56 3.55 13.44 3.43
CA ILE A 56 3.18 14.53 2.51
C ILE A 56 2.91 14.02 1.10
N ASN A 57 3.78 13.14 0.58
CA ASN A 57 3.74 12.70 -0.82
C ASN A 57 2.81 11.50 -1.04
N CYS A 58 2.76 10.53 -0.12
CA CYS A 58 1.90 9.35 -0.20
C CYS A 58 0.53 9.55 0.48
N LYS A 59 0.25 10.74 1.02
CA LYS A 59 -1.02 11.10 1.67
C LYS A 59 -1.40 10.16 2.83
N VAL A 60 -0.40 9.61 3.52
CA VAL A 60 -0.63 8.81 4.73
C VAL A 60 -1.21 9.73 5.80
N PRO A 61 -2.40 9.43 6.37
CA PRO A 61 -2.95 10.21 7.46
C PRO A 61 -1.96 10.23 8.63
N GLY A 62 -1.71 11.40 9.23
CA GLY A 62 -0.67 11.61 10.24
C GLY A 62 -0.85 10.90 11.60
N HIS A 63 -1.64 9.83 11.66
CA HIS A 63 -1.91 9.06 12.89
C HIS A 63 -1.26 7.68 12.93
N VAL A 64 -0.34 7.35 12.01
CA VAL A 64 0.46 6.12 12.14
C VAL A 64 1.65 6.41 13.06
N ALA A 65 1.38 6.49 14.36
CA ALA A 65 2.37 6.34 15.40
C ALA A 65 2.47 4.84 15.74
N GLY A 66 3.64 4.27 15.51
CA GLY A 66 4.02 2.91 15.88
C GLY A 66 5.52 2.79 15.80
#